data_AF-H0TXY7-F1
#
_entry.id   AF-H0TXY7-F1
#
_cell.length_a   1.000
_cell.length_b   1.000
_cell.length_c   1.000
_cell.angle_alpha   90.00
_cell.angle_beta   90.00
_cell.angle_gamma   90.00
#
_symmetry.space_group_name_H-M   'P 1'
#
loop_
_entity.id
_entity.type
_entity.pdbx_description
1 polymer ?
#
loop_
_entity_poly.entity_id
_entity_poly.type
_entity_poly.pdbx_seq_one_letter_code
_entity_poly.pdbx_strand_id
1 'polypeptide(L)' 'MVHRGVEYTVVATSEPDIWEWRYELDGQVKTGRTQTRLAALAARRVQSKIDAALRAGRVSSNHDRSDSLSQPSP' A
#
# COMPACT_ATOMS: atom_id res chain seq x y z
N MET A 1 10.20 10.02 -0.99
CA MET A 1 9.39 10.52 0.14
C MET A 1 9.12 9.36 1.08
N VAL A 2 8.86 9.59 2.38
CA VAL A 2 8.61 8.53 3.36
C VAL A 2 7.28 8.79 4.07
N HIS A 3 6.43 7.76 4.18
CA HIS A 3 5.16 7.83 4.91
C HIS A 3 5.01 6.60 5.80
N ARG A 4 4.91 6.78 7.12
CA ARG A 4 4.82 5.69 8.11
C ARG A 4 5.91 4.60 7.97
N GLY A 5 7.12 5.01 7.59
CA GLY A 5 8.25 4.09 7.38
C GLY A 5 8.26 3.39 6.01
N VAL A 6 7.31 3.72 5.12
CA VAL A 6 7.23 3.20 3.76
C VAL A 6 7.82 4.23 2.80
N GLU A 7 8.82 3.81 2.03
CA GLU A 7 9.39 4.64 0.98
C GLU A 7 8.45 4.68 -0.23
N TYR A 8 8.18 5.88 -0.72
CA TYR A 8 7.35 6.08 -1.90
C TYR A 8 7.83 7.22 -2.80
N THR A 9 7.48 7.09 -4.06
CA THR A 9 7.76 8.06 -5.14
C THR A 9 6.48 8.36 -5.89
N VAL A 10 6.35 9.60 -6.34
CA VAL A 10 5.27 10.08 -7.18
C VAL A 10 5.89 10.97 -8.25
N VAL A 11 5.69 10.64 -9.51
CA VAL A 11 6.28 11.33 -10.65
C VAL A 11 5.18 11.72 -11.63
N ALA A 12 5.28 12.93 -12.19
CA ALA A 12 4.40 13.34 -13.28
C ALA A 12 4.76 12.51 -14.53
N THR A 13 3.75 12.07 -15.26
CA THR A 13 3.95 11.40 -16.55
C THR A 13 3.90 12.42 -17.70
N SER A 14 4.17 11.96 -18.92
CA SER A 14 3.97 12.77 -20.14
C SER A 14 2.50 13.14 -20.37
N GLU A 15 1.56 12.40 -19.76
CA GLU A 15 0.14 12.70 -19.86
C GLU A 15 -0.27 13.73 -18.78
N PRO A 16 -1.00 14.79 -19.16
CA PRO A 16 -1.47 15.78 -18.20
C PRO A 16 -2.39 15.12 -17.19
N ASP A 17 -2.30 15.57 -15.94
CA ASP A 17 -3.07 15.05 -14.81
C ASP A 17 -2.77 13.60 -14.43
N ILE A 18 -1.84 12.90 -15.09
CA ILE A 18 -1.50 11.51 -14.76
C ILE A 18 -0.17 11.47 -13.99
N TRP A 19 -0.23 10.85 -12.83
CA TRP A 19 0.89 10.66 -11.92
C TRP A 19 1.17 9.18 -11.73
N GLU A 20 2.39 8.77 -12.01
CA GLU A 20 2.90 7.45 -11.67
C GLU A 20 3.41 7.44 -10.25
N TRP A 21 3.18 6.34 -9.55
CA TRP A 21 3.64 6.16 -8.18
C TRP A 21 4.17 4.76 -7.96
N ARG A 22 5.11 4.67 -7.02
CA ARG A 22 5.69 3.42 -6.54
C ARG A 22 5.94 3.51 -5.05
N TYR A 23 5.67 2.44 -4.32
CA TYR A 23 6.10 2.28 -2.94
C TYR A 23 6.54 0.85 -2.67
N GLU A 24 7.35 0.66 -1.65
CA GLU A 24 7.83 -0.66 -1.22
C GLU A 24 7.34 -0.97 0.18
N LEU A 25 6.66 -2.10 0.34
CA LEU A 25 6.12 -2.55 1.63
C LEU A 25 6.36 -4.04 1.77
N ASP A 26 6.94 -4.46 2.90
CA ASP A 26 7.21 -5.87 3.21
C ASP A 26 7.97 -6.62 2.10
N GLY A 27 8.95 -5.97 1.46
CA GLY A 27 9.70 -6.52 0.33
C GLY A 27 8.91 -6.61 -0.98
N GLN A 28 7.66 -6.15 -0.99
CA GLN A 28 6.84 -6.06 -2.19
C GLN A 28 6.83 -4.63 -2.74
N VAL A 29 7.28 -4.49 -3.98
CA VAL A 29 7.17 -3.24 -4.71
C VAL A 29 5.76 -3.15 -5.33
N LYS A 30 5.04 -2.09 -4.98
CA LYS A 30 3.72 -1.77 -5.53
C LYS A 30 3.81 -0.50 -6.36
N THR A 31 3.27 -0.56 -7.57
CA THR A 31 3.27 0.54 -8.54
C THR A 31 1.86 0.82 -9.03
N GLY A 32 1.65 2.00 -9.60
CA GLY A 32 0.40 2.32 -10.28
C GLY A 32 0.35 3.77 -10.74
N ARG A 33 -0.84 4.16 -11.21
CA ARG A 33 -1.12 5.53 -11.69
C ARG A 33 -2.28 6.15 -10.93
N THR A 34 -2.33 7.47 -10.89
CA THR A 34 -3.51 8.21 -10.45
C THR A 34 -3.73 9.44 -11.31
N GLN A 35 -5.00 9.69 -11.65
CA GLN A 35 -5.39 10.86 -12.41
C GLN A 35 -5.88 11.96 -11.46
N THR A 36 -5.19 13.08 -11.45
CA THR A 36 -5.56 14.33 -10.78
C THR A 36 -4.71 15.51 -11.25
N ARG A 37 -5.34 16.69 -11.31
CA ARG A 37 -4.70 17.97 -11.61
C ARG A 37 -3.71 18.44 -10.53
N LEU A 38 -3.87 17.98 -9.30
CA LEU A 38 -3.10 18.49 -8.16
C LEU A 38 -2.04 17.48 -7.72
N ALA A 39 -0.76 17.85 -7.84
CA ALA A 39 0.37 17.03 -7.39
C ALA A 39 0.24 16.60 -5.92
N ALA A 40 -0.19 17.52 -5.06
CA ALA A 40 -0.43 17.23 -3.65
C ALA A 40 -1.53 16.17 -3.44
N LEU A 41 -2.56 16.16 -4.29
CA LEU A 41 -3.62 15.17 -4.23
C LEU A 41 -3.14 13.79 -4.72
N ALA A 42 -2.26 13.76 -5.71
CA ALA A 42 -1.62 12.53 -6.16
C ALA A 42 -0.83 11.89 -5.01
N ALA A 43 0.02 12.68 -4.33
CA ALA A 43 0.76 12.22 -3.16
C ALA A 43 -0.16 11.73 -2.03
N ARG A 44 -1.24 12.47 -1.73
CA ARG A 44 -2.21 12.07 -0.69
C ARG A 44 -2.92 10.76 -1.00
N ARG A 45 -3.26 10.50 -2.27
CA ARG A 45 -3.82 9.21 -2.70
C ARG A 45 -2.86 8.06 -2.50
N VAL A 46 -1.56 8.27 -2.75
CA VAL A 46 -0.52 7.25 -2.52
C VAL A 46 -0.38 6.96 -1.03
N GLN A 47 -0.37 7.99 -0.17
CA GLN A 47 -0.37 7.81 1.29
C GLN A 47 -1.58 7.00 1.77
N SER A 48 -2.79 7.26 1.24
CA SER A 48 -3.98 6.48 1.58
C SER A 48 -3.90 5.01 1.14
N LYS A 49 -3.25 4.73 0.00
CA LYS A 49 -2.99 3.35 -0.46
C LYS A 49 -2.01 2.62 0.45
N ILE A 50 -0.96 3.31 0.90
CA ILE A 50 0.00 2.79 1.88
C ILE A 50 -0.73 2.48 3.19
N ASP A 51 -1.55 3.41 3.70
CA ASP A 51 -2.33 3.19 4.92
C ASP A 51 -3.26 1.97 4.80
N ALA A 52 -3.89 1.77 3.65
CA ALA A 52 -4.74 0.62 3.38
C ALA A 52 -3.93 -0.70 3.35
N ALA A 53 -2.76 -0.69 2.70
CA ALA A 53 -1.89 -1.86 2.64
C ALA A 53 -1.34 -2.25 4.03
N LEU A 54 -0.93 -1.26 4.83
CA LEU A 54 -0.50 -1.44 6.22
C LEU A 54 -1.62 -2.02 7.09
N ARG A 55 -2.87 -1.58 6.90
CA ARG A 55 -4.02 -2.17 7.60
C ARG A 55 -4.28 -3.61 7.17
N ALA A 56 -4.23 -3.91 5.87
CA ALA A 56 -4.46 -5.25 5.35
C ALA A 56 -3.41 -6.25 5.86
N GLY A 57 -2.12 -5.92 5.84
CA GLY A 57 -1.06 -6.79 6.35
C GLY A 57 -1.20 -7.13 7.85
N ARG A 58 -1.73 -6.20 8.66
CA ARG A 58 -2.05 -6.43 10.08
C ARG A 58 -3.23 -7.37 10.28
N VAL A 59 -4.21 -7.35 9.37
CA VAL A 59 -5.38 -8.23 9.46
C VAL A 59 -5.00 -9.66 9.04
N SER A 60 -4.19 -9.82 7.99
CA SER A 60 -3.73 -11.14 7.52
C SER A 60 -2.91 -11.89 8.56
N SER A 61 -2.04 -11.19 9.30
CA SER A 61 -1.21 -11.78 10.37
C SER A 61 -1.99 -12.15 11.64
N ASN A 62 -3.21 -11.62 11.81
CA ASN A 62 -4.07 -11.92 12.96
C ASN A 62 -5.08 -13.06 12.68
N HIS A 63 -5.38 -13.35 11.40
CA HIS A 63 -6.33 -14.40 11.03
C HIS A 63 -5.70 -15.81 10.97
N ASP A 64 -4.37 -15.89 10.78
CA ASP A 64 -3.62 -17.15 10.72
C ASP A 64 -3.50 -17.89 12.07
N ARG A 65 -3.62 -17.17 13.20
CA ARG A 65 -3.47 -17.77 14.54
C ARG A 65 -4.71 -18.50 15.09
N SER A 66 -5.86 -18.41 14.42
CA SER A 66 -7.13 -18.86 14.99
C SER A 66 -7.64 -20.22 14.47
N ASP A 67 -6.96 -20.84 13.50
CA ASP A 67 -7.45 -22.07 12.83
C ASP A 67 -6.75 -23.36 13.32
N SER A 68 -5.74 -23.26 14.20
CA SER A 68 -4.91 -24.41 14.59
C SER A 68 -5.30 -25.16 15.88
N LEU A 69 -6.48 -24.92 16.47
CA LEU A 69 -6.96 -25.70 17.63
C LEU A 69 -8.24 -26.47 17.31
N SER A 70 -8.13 -27.52 16.50
CA SER A 70 -9.08 -28.65 16.54
C SER A 70 -8.45 -29.90 15.92
N GLN A 71 -7.64 -30.61 16.72
CA GLN A 71 -7.50 -32.06 16.58
C GLN A 71 -7.88 -32.73 17.90
N PRO A 72 -8.95 -33.51 17.96
CA PRO A 72 -9.06 -34.56 18.95
C PRO A 72 -8.21 -35.77 18.49
N SER A 73 -7.29 -36.20 19.35
CA SER A 73 -6.58 -37.49 19.27
C SER A 73 -7.47 -38.61 19.87
N PRO A 74 -7.14 -39.89 19.62
CA PRO A 74 -8.04 -40.96 19.15
C PRO A 74 -9.07 -41.50 20.16
#